data_AF-A0A7C6BE85-F1
#
_entry.id   AF-A0A7C6BE85-F1
#
_cell.length_a   1.000
_cell.length_b   1.000
_cell.length_c   1.000
_cell.angle_alpha   90.00
_cell.angle_beta   90.00
_cell.angle_gamma   90.00
#
_symmetry.space_group_name_H-M   'P 1'
#
loop_
_entity.id
_entity.type
_entity.pdbx_description
1 polymer ?
#
loop_
_entity_poly.entity_id
_entity_poly.type
_entity_poly.pdbx_seq_one_letter_code
_entity_poly.pdbx_strand_id
1 'polypeptide(L)'
;MKVNIIKTVVLFLSLVFSLSISAQKKATIETMQQEIDSLKSQIANVNAGGTYDPLVPQTYAVDSKTQTVAVINHNENTVEILVPIKDGFKKEIVLLVDIVAGRHDEYAIFRPKSIAVYESHIVYLASNRDSSFVRVLNFKGELNQEYRFNGAATAFSYIPDTKQLYIAGDNVNGYNIFAIDVKQGFEHIDIANSPLFNYVKAKKGDEIAIHDKYGVGLTLIAVSTVFLSLIVIFLVLLVFGGSIVKFQNRKANKQDAKDAKQEAKKTPTVISGEEFAAIAAAIYMYNDQLHDDENAILTINKVSKTYSPWSSKLHNMNVYRR
;
A
#
# COMPACT_ATOMS: atom_id res chain seq x y z
N MET A 1 8.95 -24.87 -40.10
CA MET A 1 9.07 -25.86 -39.00
C MET A 1 9.35 -25.22 -37.63
N LYS A 2 10.31 -24.30 -37.47
CA LYS A 2 10.66 -23.67 -36.17
C LYS A 2 9.54 -22.87 -35.48
N VAL A 3 8.63 -22.23 -36.22
CA VAL A 3 7.54 -21.40 -35.66
C VAL A 3 6.42 -22.22 -35.02
N ASN A 4 6.15 -23.44 -35.52
CA ASN A 4 5.13 -24.31 -34.92
C ASN A 4 5.60 -24.89 -33.60
N ILE A 5 6.87 -25.29 -33.48
CA ILE A 5 7.42 -25.86 -32.24
C ILE A 5 7.35 -24.85 -31.08
N ILE A 6 7.69 -23.58 -31.33
CA ILE A 6 7.61 -22.52 -30.31
C ILE A 6 6.16 -22.27 -29.88
N LYS A 7 5.21 -22.22 -30.83
CA LYS A 7 3.78 -22.07 -30.50
C LYS A 7 3.24 -23.25 -29.71
N THR A 8 3.62 -24.48 -30.06
CA THR A 8 3.16 -25.69 -29.36
C THR A 8 3.74 -25.77 -27.95
N VAL A 9 5.01 -25.41 -27.76
CA VAL A 9 5.64 -25.39 -26.43
C VAL A 9 5.06 -24.30 -25.54
N VAL A 10 4.82 -23.09 -26.07
CA VAL A 10 4.18 -21.99 -25.31
C VAL A 10 2.74 -22.32 -24.95
N LEU A 11 1.97 -22.91 -25.87
CA LEU A 11 0.60 -23.34 -25.61
C LEU A 11 0.58 -24.44 -24.54
N PHE A 12 1.43 -25.44 -24.65
CA PHE A 12 1.51 -26.55 -23.69
C PHE A 12 1.96 -26.08 -22.30
N LEU A 13 2.96 -25.20 -22.22
CA LEU A 13 3.44 -24.65 -20.94
C LEU A 13 2.37 -23.75 -20.29
N SER A 14 1.63 -22.95 -21.06
CA SER A 14 0.51 -22.14 -20.56
C SER A 14 -0.67 -23.00 -20.08
N LEU A 15 -0.92 -24.13 -20.73
CA LEU A 15 -1.99 -25.07 -20.38
C LEU A 15 -1.63 -25.83 -19.10
N VAL A 16 -0.39 -26.33 -18.97
CA VAL A 16 0.07 -27.05 -17.78
C VAL A 16 0.14 -26.13 -16.56
N PHE A 17 0.58 -24.87 -16.73
CA PHE A 17 0.56 -23.88 -15.64
C PHE A 17 -0.87 -23.49 -15.21
N SER A 18 -1.79 -23.29 -16.15
CA SER A 18 -3.17 -22.92 -15.83
C SER A 18 -3.96 -24.05 -15.16
N LEU A 19 -3.74 -25.31 -15.57
CA LEU A 19 -4.36 -26.47 -14.93
C LEU A 19 -3.81 -26.72 -13.52
N SER A 20 -2.49 -26.60 -13.31
CA SER A 20 -1.88 -26.82 -11.99
C SER A 20 -2.28 -25.73 -10.99
N ILE A 21 -2.32 -24.46 -11.42
CA ILE A 21 -2.79 -23.34 -10.58
C ILE A 21 -4.27 -23.50 -10.26
N SER A 22 -5.12 -23.86 -11.24
CA SER A 22 -6.56 -23.98 -11.03
C SER A 22 -6.91 -25.13 -10.07
N ALA A 23 -6.27 -26.29 -10.21
CA ALA A 23 -6.50 -27.45 -9.36
C ALA A 23 -6.08 -27.18 -7.89
N GLN A 24 -4.90 -26.58 -7.70
CA GLN A 24 -4.40 -26.26 -6.37
C GLN A 24 -5.25 -25.16 -5.70
N LYS A 25 -5.68 -24.14 -6.46
CA LYS A 25 -6.56 -23.08 -5.96
C LYS A 25 -7.95 -23.61 -5.55
N LYS A 26 -8.51 -24.55 -6.32
CA LYS A 26 -9.82 -25.14 -6.04
C LYS A 26 -9.81 -25.99 -4.77
N ALA A 27 -8.81 -26.84 -4.59
CA ALA A 27 -8.66 -27.67 -3.38
C ALA A 27 -8.41 -26.82 -2.11
N THR A 28 -7.60 -25.76 -2.22
CA THR A 28 -7.40 -24.81 -1.11
C THR A 28 -8.69 -24.03 -0.78
N ILE A 29 -9.47 -23.63 -1.79
CA ILE A 29 -10.75 -22.94 -1.57
C ILE A 29 -11.77 -23.87 -0.89
N GLU A 30 -11.86 -25.13 -1.31
CA GLU A 30 -12.79 -26.10 -0.72
C GLU A 30 -12.43 -26.40 0.75
N THR A 31 -11.14 -26.54 1.07
CA THR A 31 -10.67 -26.71 2.45
C THR A 31 -10.91 -25.47 3.31
N MET A 32 -10.62 -24.28 2.80
CA MET A 32 -10.94 -23.02 3.50
C MET A 32 -12.45 -22.84 3.71
N GLN A 33 -13.28 -23.24 2.75
CA GLN A 33 -14.73 -23.14 2.85
C GLN A 33 -15.27 -24.08 3.94
N GLN A 34 -14.75 -25.31 4.03
CA GLN A 34 -15.08 -26.26 5.09
C GLN A 34 -14.65 -25.75 6.47
N GLU A 35 -13.47 -25.13 6.56
CA GLU A 35 -12.98 -24.54 7.81
C GLU A 35 -13.86 -23.36 8.24
N ILE A 36 -14.26 -22.48 7.31
CA ILE A 36 -15.20 -21.38 7.53
C ILE A 36 -16.56 -21.89 7.99
N ASP A 37 -17.09 -22.94 7.37
CA ASP A 37 -18.41 -23.48 7.74
C ASP A 37 -18.37 -24.17 9.10
N SER A 38 -17.24 -24.80 9.45
CA SER A 38 -17.00 -25.33 10.79
C SER A 38 -16.93 -24.21 11.84
N LEU A 39 -16.21 -23.12 11.55
CA LEU A 39 -16.10 -21.95 12.44
C LEU A 39 -17.45 -21.24 12.60
N LYS A 40 -18.24 -21.11 11.54
CA LYS A 40 -19.60 -20.57 11.62
C LYS A 40 -20.49 -21.41 12.53
N SER A 41 -20.40 -22.74 12.46
CA SER A 41 -21.17 -23.62 13.34
C SER A 41 -20.72 -23.53 14.81
N GLN A 42 -19.42 -23.37 15.06
CA GLN A 42 -18.88 -23.15 16.41
C GLN A 42 -19.32 -21.79 16.98
N ILE A 43 -19.27 -20.72 16.17
CA ILE A 43 -19.74 -19.39 16.54
C ILE A 43 -21.26 -19.38 16.79
N ALA A 44 -22.04 -20.10 15.98
CA ALA A 44 -23.49 -20.24 16.20
C ALA A 44 -23.83 -20.90 17.55
N ASN A 45 -23.01 -21.84 18.02
CA ASN A 45 -23.18 -22.49 19.32
C ASN A 45 -22.73 -21.60 20.50
N VAL A 46 -21.82 -20.65 20.30
CA VAL A 46 -21.44 -19.64 21.30
C VAL A 46 -22.51 -18.54 21.43
N ASN A 47 -23.25 -18.27 20.34
CA ASN A 47 -24.25 -17.20 20.27
C ASN A 47 -25.65 -17.59 20.81
N ALA A 48 -25.82 -18.76 21.42
CA ALA A 48 -27.07 -19.16 22.05
C ALA A 48 -27.25 -18.48 23.43
N GLY A 49 -27.32 -17.14 23.46
CA GLY A 49 -27.77 -16.37 24.62
C GLY A 49 -27.09 -15.01 24.85
N GLY A 50 -25.89 -14.78 24.31
CA GLY A 50 -25.14 -13.54 24.51
C GLY A 50 -25.30 -12.53 23.37
N THR A 51 -25.57 -11.26 23.69
CA THR A 51 -25.43 -10.16 22.73
C THR A 51 -23.94 -9.99 22.40
N TYR A 52 -23.53 -10.39 21.20
CA TYR A 52 -22.16 -10.26 20.74
C TYR A 52 -21.81 -8.78 20.49
N ASP A 53 -20.89 -8.23 21.28
CA ASP A 53 -20.34 -6.89 21.09
C ASP A 53 -18.89 -6.97 20.56
N PRO A 54 -18.66 -6.74 19.26
CA PRO A 54 -17.34 -6.89 18.67
C PRO A 54 -16.38 -5.80 19.16
N LEU A 55 -15.13 -6.19 19.47
CA LEU A 55 -14.02 -5.27 19.79
C LEU A 55 -13.49 -4.58 18.52
N VAL A 56 -14.36 -3.79 17.88
CA VAL A 56 -14.12 -3.07 16.61
C VAL A 56 -14.65 -1.65 16.77
N PRO A 57 -14.04 -0.63 16.15
CA PRO A 57 -14.52 0.74 16.30
C PRO A 57 -15.96 0.88 15.79
N GLN A 58 -16.84 1.42 16.64
CA GLN A 58 -18.23 1.71 16.31
C GLN A 58 -18.44 3.23 16.23
N THR A 59 -19.03 3.72 15.15
CA THR A 59 -19.24 5.17 14.93
C THR A 59 -20.60 5.66 15.43
N TYR A 60 -21.52 4.75 15.73
CA TYR A 60 -22.82 5.06 16.29
C TYR A 60 -23.31 3.90 17.17
N ALA A 61 -24.22 4.23 18.08
CA ALA A 61 -24.86 3.27 18.94
C ALA A 61 -26.31 3.70 19.23
N VAL A 62 -27.19 2.72 19.41
CA VAL A 62 -28.63 2.96 19.62
C VAL A 62 -29.05 2.31 20.92
N ASP A 63 -29.72 3.07 21.78
CA ASP A 63 -30.37 2.51 22.96
C ASP A 63 -31.68 1.82 22.56
N SER A 64 -31.84 0.56 22.96
CA SER A 64 -33.02 -0.23 22.61
C SER A 64 -34.30 0.28 23.29
N LYS A 65 -34.18 0.89 24.48
CA LYS A 65 -35.34 1.35 25.28
C LYS A 65 -35.86 2.71 24.81
N THR A 66 -34.97 3.69 24.69
CA THR A 66 -35.34 5.07 24.35
C THR A 66 -35.27 5.35 22.85
N GLN A 67 -34.68 4.45 22.06
CA GLN A 67 -34.35 4.66 20.64
C GLN A 67 -33.46 5.90 20.41
N THR A 68 -32.79 6.37 21.46
CA THR A 68 -31.78 7.44 21.39
C THR A 68 -30.56 6.92 20.65
N VAL A 69 -30.03 7.72 19.74
CA VAL A 69 -28.85 7.39 18.94
C VAL A 69 -27.69 8.28 19.37
N ALA A 70 -26.57 7.69 19.74
CA ALA A 70 -25.31 8.39 19.95
C ALA A 70 -24.42 8.19 18.71
N VAL A 71 -23.88 9.26 18.14
CA VAL A 71 -23.11 9.23 16.89
C VAL A 71 -21.81 10.01 17.04
N ILE A 72 -20.75 9.51 16.44
CA ILE A 72 -19.49 10.23 16.28
C ILE A 72 -19.50 11.00 14.97
N ASN A 73 -19.21 12.31 15.03
CA ASN A 73 -18.94 13.14 13.88
C ASN A 73 -17.45 13.47 13.81
N HIS A 74 -16.71 12.74 12.97
CA HIS A 74 -15.27 12.94 12.81
C HIS A 74 -14.90 14.28 12.17
N ASN A 75 -15.79 14.88 11.38
CA ASN A 75 -15.52 16.15 10.70
C ASN A 75 -15.52 17.32 11.70
N GLU A 76 -16.45 17.30 12.65
CA GLU A 76 -16.60 18.34 13.68
C GLU A 76 -15.88 18.00 14.99
N ASN A 77 -15.32 16.78 15.10
CA ASN A 77 -14.72 16.27 16.32
C ASN A 77 -15.72 16.23 17.51
N THR A 78 -16.96 15.83 17.23
CA THR A 78 -18.06 15.83 18.20
C THR A 78 -18.66 14.45 18.41
N VAL A 79 -19.27 14.26 19.58
CA VAL A 79 -20.22 13.19 19.87
C VAL A 79 -21.61 13.82 19.93
N GLU A 80 -22.52 13.34 19.09
CA GLU A 80 -23.87 13.86 18.94
C GLU A 80 -24.88 12.87 19.52
N ILE A 81 -25.86 13.38 20.26
CA ILE A 81 -26.98 12.58 20.78
C ILE A 81 -28.24 13.03 20.06
N LEU A 82 -28.87 12.05 19.39
CA LEU A 82 -30.05 12.23 18.57
C LEU A 82 -31.23 11.52 19.23
N VAL A 83 -32.32 12.24 19.45
CA VAL A 83 -33.54 11.69 20.05
C VAL A 83 -34.62 11.51 18.98
N PRO A 84 -35.35 10.38 18.98
CA PRO A 84 -36.40 10.12 18.02
C PRO A 84 -37.54 11.14 18.15
N ILE A 85 -38.00 11.63 17.02
CA ILE A 85 -39.20 12.46 16.86
C ILE A 85 -40.17 11.76 15.90
N LYS A 86 -41.40 12.28 15.75
CA LYS A 86 -42.43 11.65 14.91
C LYS A 86 -41.96 11.34 13.48
N ASP A 87 -41.13 12.20 12.90
CA ASP A 87 -40.57 12.06 11.54
C ASP A 87 -39.03 12.15 11.57
N GLY A 88 -38.39 11.19 12.24
CA GLY A 88 -36.92 11.03 12.20
C GLY A 88 -36.25 11.32 13.54
N PHE A 89 -35.13 12.02 13.50
CA PHE A 89 -34.32 12.31 14.68
C PHE A 89 -34.03 13.80 14.83
N LYS A 90 -34.09 14.30 16.05
CA LYS A 90 -33.64 15.64 16.40
C LYS A 90 -32.29 15.55 17.09
N LYS A 91 -31.32 16.34 16.60
CA LYS A 91 -30.05 16.56 17.31
C LYS A 91 -30.34 17.31 18.60
N GLU A 92 -30.21 16.63 19.73
CA GLU A 92 -30.51 17.20 21.05
C GLU A 92 -29.25 17.77 21.69
N ILE A 93 -28.15 17.01 21.65
CA ILE A 93 -26.89 17.37 22.31
C ILE A 93 -25.73 17.21 21.33
N VAL A 94 -24.80 18.15 21.38
CA VAL A 94 -23.53 18.12 20.66
C VAL A 94 -22.41 18.33 21.66
N LEU A 95 -21.58 17.31 21.85
CA LEU A 95 -20.45 17.33 22.77
C LEU A 95 -19.18 17.43 21.96
N LEU A 96 -18.47 18.55 22.10
CA LEU A 96 -17.15 18.70 21.51
C LEU A 96 -16.15 17.83 22.28
N VAL A 97 -15.45 16.94 21.58
CA VAL A 97 -14.49 16.02 22.20
C VAL A 97 -13.21 16.76 22.57
N ASP A 98 -12.70 17.58 21.66
CA ASP A 98 -11.54 18.45 21.83
C ASP A 98 -11.58 19.60 20.80
N ILE A 99 -10.87 20.70 21.09
CA ILE A 99 -10.83 21.90 20.25
C ILE A 99 -9.74 21.73 19.19
N VAL A 100 -10.16 21.69 17.93
CA VAL A 100 -9.25 21.65 16.76
C VAL A 100 -8.79 23.04 16.34
N ALA A 101 -9.65 24.05 16.49
CA ALA A 101 -9.40 25.41 16.00
C ALA A 101 -8.27 26.12 16.77
N GLY A 102 -7.29 26.67 16.05
CA GLY A 102 -6.18 27.45 16.63
C GLY A 102 -5.03 26.62 17.20
N ARG A 103 -5.09 25.29 17.08
CA ARG A 103 -3.99 24.39 17.46
C ARG A 103 -3.09 24.09 16.27
N HIS A 104 -1.78 24.18 16.49
CA HIS A 104 -0.76 23.77 15.52
C HIS A 104 -0.24 22.34 15.78
N ASP A 105 -0.60 21.76 16.92
CA ASP A 105 -0.21 20.43 17.40
C ASP A 105 -1.31 19.39 17.14
N GLU A 106 -1.52 19.05 15.87
CA GLU A 106 -2.58 18.12 15.46
C GLU A 106 -2.51 16.73 16.14
N TYR A 107 -1.30 16.31 16.52
CA TYR A 107 -1.06 15.03 17.19
C TYR A 107 -1.54 14.99 18.64
N ALA A 108 -1.76 16.14 19.27
CA ALA A 108 -2.24 16.24 20.65
C ALA A 108 -3.78 16.25 20.75
N ILE A 109 -4.46 16.50 19.63
CA ILE A 109 -5.92 16.59 19.56
C ILE A 109 -6.55 15.22 19.77
N PHE A 110 -7.42 15.11 20.77
CA PHE A 110 -8.22 13.91 20.99
C PHE A 110 -9.34 13.83 19.97
N ARG A 111 -9.39 12.69 19.26
CA ARG A 111 -10.44 12.40 18.29
C ARG A 111 -11.31 11.25 18.77
N PRO A 112 -12.65 11.33 18.68
CA PRO A 112 -13.51 10.21 18.99
C PRO A 112 -13.21 9.04 18.03
N LYS A 113 -13.12 7.84 18.58
CA LYS A 113 -12.75 6.61 17.86
C LYS A 113 -13.86 5.58 17.85
N SER A 114 -14.52 5.39 18.99
CA SER A 114 -15.57 4.40 19.15
C SER A 114 -16.64 4.91 20.13
N ILE A 115 -17.90 4.50 19.94
CA ILE A 115 -19.03 4.81 20.81
C ILE A 115 -19.97 3.61 20.94
N ALA A 116 -20.52 3.39 22.13
CA ALA A 116 -21.50 2.35 22.41
C ALA A 116 -22.49 2.80 23.48
N VAL A 117 -23.58 2.07 23.64
CA VAL A 117 -24.52 2.23 24.75
C VAL A 117 -24.49 0.97 25.60
N TYR A 118 -24.11 1.10 26.88
CA TYR A 118 -24.08 0.00 27.83
C TYR A 118 -24.80 0.39 29.11
N GLU A 119 -25.67 -0.49 29.62
CA GLU A 119 -26.33 -0.34 30.91
C GLU A 119 -26.93 1.06 31.14
N SER A 120 -27.61 1.59 30.12
CA SER A 120 -28.22 2.93 30.12
C SER A 120 -27.24 4.11 30.20
N HIS A 121 -25.99 3.89 29.79
CA HIS A 121 -24.96 4.91 29.64
C HIS A 121 -24.43 4.94 28.21
N ILE A 122 -24.07 6.13 27.74
CA ILE A 122 -23.33 6.31 26.49
C ILE A 122 -21.85 6.28 26.85
N VAL A 123 -21.12 5.32 26.31
CA VAL A 123 -19.68 5.19 26.51
C VAL A 123 -18.99 5.54 25.21
N TYR A 124 -18.03 6.46 25.23
CA TYR A 124 -17.22 6.75 24.05
C TYR A 124 -15.74 6.81 24.39
N LEU A 125 -14.94 6.42 23.39
CA LEU A 125 -13.49 6.42 23.42
C LEU A 125 -13.00 7.54 22.51
N ALA A 126 -12.09 8.36 23.02
CA ALA A 126 -11.33 9.30 22.21
C ALA A 126 -9.85 9.09 22.41
N SER A 127 -9.07 9.33 21.36
CA SER A 127 -7.65 9.00 21.34
C SER A 127 -6.86 10.04 20.54
N ASN A 128 -5.67 10.36 21.04
CA ASN A 128 -4.63 11.06 20.30
C ASN A 128 -3.43 10.11 20.06
N ARG A 129 -2.25 10.65 19.69
CA ARG A 129 -1.08 9.80 19.41
C ARG A 129 -0.57 9.03 20.64
N ASP A 130 -0.56 9.69 21.79
CA ASP A 130 0.20 9.23 22.96
C ASP A 130 -0.70 8.80 24.13
N SER A 131 -1.99 9.16 24.09
CA SER A 131 -2.93 8.99 25.17
C SER A 131 -4.35 8.87 24.65
N SER A 132 -5.20 8.26 25.46
CA SER A 132 -6.61 8.08 25.15
C SER A 132 -7.44 8.21 26.41
N PHE A 133 -8.73 8.41 26.23
CA PHE A 133 -9.67 8.40 27.33
C PHE A 133 -10.99 7.75 26.94
N VAL A 134 -11.63 7.14 27.91
CA VAL A 134 -13.02 6.69 27.84
C VAL A 134 -13.85 7.59 28.73
N ARG A 135 -14.99 8.05 28.22
CA ARG A 135 -15.98 8.81 28.97
C ARG A 135 -17.29 8.06 28.99
N VAL A 136 -17.90 8.08 30.17
CA VAL A 136 -19.24 7.58 30.42
C VAL A 136 -20.14 8.79 30.59
N LEU A 137 -21.16 8.87 29.75
CA LEU A 137 -22.16 9.93 29.76
C LEU A 137 -23.53 9.33 30.08
N ASN A 138 -24.38 10.14 30.69
CA ASN A 138 -25.82 9.86 30.68
C ASN A 138 -26.45 10.27 29.34
N PHE A 139 -27.72 9.91 29.12
CA PHE A 139 -28.45 10.28 27.90
C PHE A 139 -28.71 11.79 27.75
N LYS A 140 -28.51 12.58 28.81
CA LYS A 140 -28.54 14.05 28.78
C LYS A 140 -27.19 14.67 28.42
N GLY A 141 -26.18 13.84 28.13
CA GLY A 141 -24.83 14.29 27.77
C GLY A 141 -23.99 14.80 28.94
N GLU A 142 -24.46 14.61 30.18
CA GLU A 142 -23.69 14.94 31.38
C GLU A 142 -22.63 13.86 31.61
N LEU A 143 -21.43 14.29 31.99
CA LEU A 143 -20.30 13.39 32.24
C LEU A 143 -20.45 12.74 33.62
N ASN A 144 -20.54 11.41 33.63
CA ASN A 144 -20.54 10.63 34.86
C ASN A 144 -19.09 10.32 35.29
N GLN A 145 -18.30 9.76 34.36
CA GLN A 145 -16.92 9.36 34.65
C GLN A 145 -16.02 9.53 33.42
N GLU A 146 -14.77 9.90 33.65
CA GLU A 146 -13.71 9.94 32.65
C GLU A 146 -12.53 9.09 33.14
N TYR A 147 -12.01 8.25 32.26
CA TYR A 147 -10.80 7.48 32.49
C TYR A 147 -9.77 7.79 31.41
N ARG A 148 -8.56 8.19 31.81
CA ARG A 148 -7.44 8.47 30.92
C ARG A 148 -6.36 7.41 31.06
N PHE A 149 -5.77 7.02 29.95
CA PHE A 149 -4.68 6.08 29.91
C PHE A 149 -3.67 6.43 28.80
N ASN A 150 -2.46 5.91 28.95
CA ASN A 150 -1.38 6.11 27.99
C ASN A 150 -1.52 5.11 26.84
N GLY A 151 -1.19 5.57 25.64
CA GLY A 151 -1.30 4.81 24.40
C GLY A 151 -2.55 5.15 23.59
N ALA A 152 -2.42 5.02 22.27
CA ALA A 152 -3.53 5.18 21.33
C ALA A 152 -4.45 3.96 21.39
N ALA A 153 -5.76 4.20 21.46
CA ALA A 153 -6.80 3.18 21.43
C ALA A 153 -7.79 3.47 20.31
N THR A 154 -8.34 2.40 19.74
CA THR A 154 -9.19 2.47 18.54
C THR A 154 -10.59 1.94 18.80
N ALA A 155 -10.73 0.90 19.62
CA ALA A 155 -11.99 0.22 19.86
C ALA A 155 -12.15 -0.17 21.32
N PHE A 156 -13.39 -0.45 21.71
CA PHE A 156 -13.70 -1.11 22.97
C PHE A 156 -14.89 -2.05 22.79
N SER A 157 -15.06 -2.98 23.71
CA SER A 157 -16.16 -3.95 23.78
C SER A 157 -16.47 -4.25 25.23
N TYR A 158 -17.75 -4.41 25.54
CA TYR A 158 -18.21 -4.70 26.88
C TYR A 158 -18.86 -6.08 26.94
N ILE A 159 -18.46 -6.87 27.93
CA ILE A 159 -19.08 -8.17 28.21
C ILE A 159 -20.00 -8.02 29.43
N PRO A 160 -21.33 -8.06 29.26
CA PRO A 160 -22.28 -7.89 30.36
C PRO A 160 -22.16 -8.94 31.46
N ASP A 161 -21.85 -10.19 31.10
CA ASP A 161 -21.78 -11.32 32.04
C ASP A 161 -20.63 -11.18 33.04
N THR A 162 -19.48 -10.68 32.58
CA THR A 162 -18.27 -10.53 33.41
C THR A 162 -18.10 -9.11 33.95
N LYS A 163 -18.91 -8.15 33.48
CA LYS A 163 -18.80 -6.71 33.79
C LYS A 163 -17.41 -6.15 33.43
N GLN A 164 -16.85 -6.59 32.31
CA GLN A 164 -15.52 -6.17 31.85
C GLN A 164 -15.62 -5.36 30.57
N LEU A 165 -14.97 -4.20 30.58
CA LEU A 165 -14.80 -3.35 29.41
C LEU A 165 -13.40 -3.55 28.84
N TYR A 166 -13.32 -4.18 27.69
CA TYR A 166 -12.08 -4.38 26.94
C TYR A 166 -11.83 -3.19 26.03
N ILE A 167 -10.60 -2.69 26.01
CA ILE A 167 -10.20 -1.62 25.12
C ILE A 167 -8.99 -2.09 24.33
N ALA A 168 -9.06 -1.91 23.02
CA ALA A 168 -8.01 -2.27 22.07
C ALA A 168 -7.32 -1.02 21.53
N GLY A 169 -6.00 -1.09 21.47
CA GLY A 169 -5.15 -0.09 20.85
C GLY A 169 -4.12 -0.71 19.92
N ASP A 170 -3.70 0.06 18.93
CA ASP A 170 -2.70 -0.37 17.96
C ASP A 170 -1.29 -0.18 18.54
N ASN A 171 -0.41 -1.12 18.24
CA ASN A 171 1.01 -1.06 18.55
C ASN A 171 1.81 -1.35 17.26
N VAL A 172 3.08 -0.94 17.23
CA VAL A 172 4.00 -1.17 16.09
C VAL A 172 4.01 -2.64 15.63
N ASN A 173 3.84 -3.56 16.57
CA ASN A 173 3.91 -5.00 16.33
C ASN A 173 2.54 -5.71 16.37
N GLY A 174 1.41 -5.02 16.57
CA GLY A 174 0.11 -5.67 16.70
C GLY A 174 -0.89 -4.84 17.49
N TYR A 175 -1.54 -5.45 18.50
CA TYR A 175 -2.58 -4.81 19.30
C TYR A 175 -2.33 -5.02 20.79
N ASN A 176 -2.58 -3.97 21.58
CA ASN A 176 -2.63 -4.05 23.04
C ASN A 176 -4.10 -4.04 23.45
N ILE A 177 -4.52 -5.03 24.24
CA ILE A 177 -5.86 -5.11 24.80
C ILE A 177 -5.74 -5.00 26.31
N PHE A 178 -6.47 -4.08 26.91
CA PHE A 178 -6.54 -3.97 28.36
C PHE A 178 -8.00 -4.06 28.81
N ALA A 179 -8.23 -4.72 29.94
CA ALA A 179 -9.57 -4.90 30.49
C ALA A 179 -9.77 -4.00 31.70
N ILE A 180 -10.89 -3.31 31.75
CA ILE A 180 -11.33 -2.46 32.85
C ILE A 180 -12.45 -3.19 33.59
N ASP A 181 -12.38 -3.24 34.92
CA ASP A 181 -13.42 -3.84 35.75
C ASP A 181 -14.52 -2.82 36.04
N VAL A 182 -15.76 -3.18 35.69
CA VAL A 182 -16.96 -2.35 35.81
C VAL A 182 -18.01 -3.04 36.70
N LYS A 183 -17.59 -3.92 37.62
CA LYS A 183 -18.50 -4.65 38.53
C LYS A 183 -19.43 -3.76 39.34
N GLN A 184 -18.97 -2.57 39.74
CA GLN A 184 -19.78 -1.59 40.51
C GLN A 184 -20.62 -0.68 39.60
N GLY A 185 -20.69 -0.98 38.30
CA GLY A 185 -21.36 -0.17 37.28
C GLY A 185 -20.43 0.87 36.66
N PHE A 186 -20.87 1.47 35.55
CA PHE A 186 -20.09 2.48 34.80
C PHE A 186 -19.88 3.80 35.56
N GLU A 187 -20.47 3.94 36.75
CA GLU A 187 -20.25 5.06 37.67
C GLU A 187 -19.01 4.84 38.56
N HIS A 188 -18.50 3.61 38.65
CA HIS A 188 -17.38 3.23 39.50
C HIS A 188 -16.46 2.24 38.75
N ILE A 189 -15.53 2.79 37.97
CA ILE A 189 -14.50 2.03 37.27
C ILE A 189 -13.31 1.70 38.20
N ASP A 190 -12.94 0.41 38.32
CA ASP A 190 -11.74 -0.06 39.03
C ASP A 190 -10.68 -0.60 38.06
N ILE A 191 -9.41 -0.23 38.31
CA ILE A 191 -8.25 -0.48 37.44
C ILE A 191 -7.17 -1.29 38.16
N ALA A 192 -7.29 -1.49 39.48
CA ALA A 192 -6.21 -2.04 40.29
C ALA A 192 -5.73 -3.43 39.83
N ASN A 193 -6.53 -4.16 39.05
CA ASN A 193 -6.20 -5.48 38.51
C ASN A 193 -6.56 -5.65 37.03
N SER A 194 -6.37 -4.62 36.21
CA SER A 194 -6.62 -4.67 34.76
C SER A 194 -5.57 -5.53 34.03
N PRO A 195 -5.91 -6.73 33.50
CA PRO A 195 -4.97 -7.51 32.72
C PRO A 195 -4.63 -6.80 31.39
N LEU A 196 -3.35 -6.79 31.05
CA LEU A 196 -2.83 -6.29 29.78
C LEU A 196 -2.43 -7.48 28.90
N PHE A 197 -3.09 -7.61 27.77
CA PHE A 197 -2.78 -8.59 26.75
C PHE A 197 -2.09 -7.91 25.57
N ASN A 198 -0.93 -8.42 25.17
CA ASN A 198 -0.20 -7.93 24.02
C ASN A 198 -0.30 -8.98 22.91
N TYR A 199 -1.07 -8.67 21.87
CA TYR A 199 -1.13 -9.49 20.67
C TYR A 199 -0.10 -8.99 19.65
N VAL A 200 0.85 -9.86 19.28
CA VAL A 200 1.81 -9.57 18.22
C VAL A 200 1.23 -10.10 16.91
N LYS A 201 0.96 -9.20 15.97
CA LYS A 201 0.54 -9.55 14.62
C LYS A 201 1.73 -10.21 13.92
N ALA A 202 1.55 -11.45 13.49
CA ALA A 202 2.58 -12.18 12.75
C ALA A 202 3.00 -11.37 11.51
N LYS A 203 4.31 -11.16 11.33
CA LYS A 203 4.80 -10.54 10.09
C LYS A 203 4.68 -11.58 8.97
N LYS A 204 4.40 -11.14 7.75
CA LYS A 204 4.38 -12.04 6.57
C LYS A 204 5.70 -12.81 6.42
N GLY A 205 6.82 -12.21 6.81
CA GLY A 205 8.12 -12.89 6.84
C GLY A 205 8.19 -14.05 7.84
N ASP A 206 7.56 -13.90 9.01
CA ASP A 206 7.52 -14.96 10.03
C ASP A 206 6.63 -16.12 9.55
N GLU A 207 5.52 -15.80 8.88
CA GLU A 207 4.64 -16.78 8.24
C GLU A 207 5.37 -17.56 7.13
N ILE A 208 6.12 -16.85 6.28
CA ILE A 208 6.97 -17.48 5.25
C ILE A 208 8.05 -18.34 5.90
N ALA A 209 8.66 -17.92 7.01
CA ALA A 209 9.67 -18.70 7.72
C ALA A 209 9.10 -20.00 8.32
N ILE A 210 7.82 -20.01 8.71
CA ILE A 210 7.12 -21.21 9.18
C ILE A 210 6.89 -22.18 8.02
N HIS A 211 6.43 -21.68 6.86
CA HIS A 211 6.10 -22.53 5.71
C HIS A 211 7.29 -22.93 4.83
N ASP A 212 8.35 -22.12 4.80
CA ASP A 212 9.57 -22.33 4.01
C ASP A 212 10.82 -22.08 4.87
N LYS A 213 11.04 -22.98 5.84
CA LYS A 213 12.14 -22.91 6.80
C LYS A 213 13.53 -22.79 6.14
N TYR A 214 13.70 -23.38 4.96
CA TYR A 214 14.97 -23.37 4.21
C TYR A 214 15.05 -22.26 3.15
N GLY A 215 13.95 -21.53 2.90
CA GLY A 215 13.89 -20.47 1.88
C GLY A 215 13.92 -20.96 0.42
N VAL A 216 13.71 -22.25 0.19
CA VAL A 216 13.84 -22.86 -1.15
C VAL A 216 12.66 -22.46 -2.04
N GLY A 217 11.46 -22.41 -1.49
CA GLY A 217 10.27 -21.97 -2.22
C GLY A 217 10.37 -20.50 -2.61
N LEU A 218 10.78 -19.64 -1.68
CA LEU A 218 10.95 -18.21 -1.92
C LEU A 218 12.01 -17.94 -3.01
N THR A 219 13.16 -18.63 -2.94
CA THR A 219 14.23 -18.48 -3.93
C THR A 219 13.81 -18.98 -5.31
N LEU A 220 13.12 -20.12 -5.39
CA LEU A 220 12.63 -20.66 -6.66
C LEU A 220 11.65 -19.68 -7.34
N ILE A 221 10.69 -19.14 -6.59
CA ILE A 221 9.72 -18.16 -7.12
C ILE A 221 10.45 -16.88 -7.57
N ALA A 222 11.36 -16.36 -6.76
CA ALA A 222 12.11 -15.15 -7.10
C ALA A 222 12.93 -15.33 -8.40
N VAL A 223 13.73 -16.41 -8.47
CA VAL A 223 14.56 -16.72 -9.64
C VAL A 223 13.68 -16.97 -10.87
N SER A 224 12.61 -17.76 -10.74
CA SER A 224 11.69 -18.05 -11.85
C SER A 224 11.05 -16.79 -12.41
N THR A 225 10.68 -15.82 -11.56
CA THR A 225 10.02 -14.58 -12.00
C THR A 225 10.97 -13.71 -12.83
N VAL A 226 12.23 -13.62 -12.43
CA VAL A 226 13.27 -12.86 -13.17
C VAL A 226 13.54 -13.50 -14.54
N PHE A 227 13.71 -14.82 -14.59
CA PHE A 227 13.90 -15.53 -15.86
C PHE A 227 12.69 -15.39 -16.79
N LEU A 228 11.47 -15.46 -16.24
CA LEU A 228 10.26 -15.28 -17.02
C LEU A 228 10.18 -13.86 -17.61
N SER A 229 10.55 -12.84 -16.83
CA SER A 229 10.62 -11.45 -17.31
C SER A 229 11.60 -11.30 -18.48
N LEU A 230 12.80 -11.88 -18.38
CA LEU A 230 13.81 -11.88 -19.45
C LEU A 230 13.31 -12.57 -20.73
N ILE A 231 12.64 -13.72 -20.59
CA ILE A 231 12.07 -14.46 -21.73
C ILE A 231 11.00 -13.62 -22.43
N VAL A 232 10.12 -12.96 -21.68
CA VAL A 232 9.10 -12.08 -22.25
C VAL A 232 9.73 -10.94 -23.04
N ILE A 233 10.74 -10.27 -22.48
CA ILE A 233 11.47 -9.20 -23.17
C ILE A 233 12.14 -9.72 -24.45
N PHE A 234 12.76 -10.89 -24.39
CA PHE A 234 13.39 -11.52 -25.55
C PHE A 234 12.39 -11.83 -26.68
N LEU A 235 11.21 -12.37 -26.34
CA LEU A 235 10.14 -12.65 -27.31
C LEU A 235 9.62 -11.38 -27.97
N VAL A 236 9.45 -10.31 -27.18
CA VAL A 236 9.09 -8.98 -27.70
C VAL A 236 10.11 -8.54 -28.74
N LEU A 237 11.41 -8.55 -28.41
CA LEU A 237 12.46 -8.13 -29.34
C LEU A 237 12.51 -8.96 -30.63
N LEU A 238 12.24 -10.27 -30.56
CA LEU A 238 12.16 -11.11 -31.76
C LEU A 238 11.00 -10.71 -32.69
N VAL A 239 9.83 -10.43 -32.12
CA VAL A 239 8.65 -10.02 -32.90
C VAL A 239 8.87 -8.65 -33.52
N PHE A 240 9.37 -7.68 -32.75
CA PHE A 240 9.64 -6.33 -33.24
C PHE A 240 10.80 -6.30 -34.25
N GLY A 241 11.91 -6.99 -33.98
CA GLY A 241 13.07 -7.08 -34.88
C GLY A 241 12.73 -7.72 -36.23
N GLY A 242 11.97 -8.82 -36.23
CA GLY A 242 11.49 -9.44 -37.47
C GLY A 242 10.50 -8.57 -38.26
N SER A 243 9.73 -7.72 -37.57
CA SER A 243 8.78 -6.80 -38.20
C SER A 243 9.49 -5.64 -38.89
N ILE A 244 10.55 -5.08 -38.28
CA ILE A 244 11.34 -3.99 -38.85
C ILE A 244 12.04 -4.44 -40.13
N VAL A 245 12.68 -5.61 -40.14
CA VAL A 245 13.36 -6.15 -41.33
C VAL A 245 12.37 -6.42 -42.47
N LYS A 246 11.18 -6.94 -42.16
CA LYS A 246 10.11 -7.14 -43.16
C LYS A 246 9.56 -5.82 -43.72
N PHE A 247 9.53 -4.76 -42.92
CA PHE A 247 9.14 -3.43 -43.39
C PHE A 247 10.22 -2.76 -44.26
N GLN A 248 11.51 -2.96 -43.94
CA GLN A 248 12.62 -2.46 -44.75
C GLN A 248 12.69 -3.18 -46.12
N ASN A 249 12.60 -4.50 -46.15
CA ASN A 249 12.63 -5.27 -47.42
C ASN A 249 11.41 -4.98 -48.30
N ARG A 250 10.25 -4.64 -47.72
CA ARG A 250 9.06 -4.19 -48.48
C ARG A 250 9.20 -2.77 -49.03
N LYS A 251 10.02 -1.91 -48.44
CA LYS A 251 10.35 -0.59 -48.99
C LYS A 251 11.40 -0.71 -50.09
N ALA A 252 12.43 -1.53 -49.91
CA ALA A 252 13.43 -1.84 -50.95
C ALA A 252 12.78 -2.41 -52.21
N ASN A 253 11.96 -3.47 -52.11
CA ASN A 253 11.25 -4.02 -53.26
C ASN A 253 10.22 -3.06 -53.90
N LYS A 254 9.76 -2.02 -53.18
CA LYS A 254 8.89 -0.97 -53.73
C LYS A 254 9.65 0.18 -54.37
N GLN A 255 10.92 0.39 -54.01
CA GLN A 255 11.85 1.29 -54.71
C GLN A 255 12.32 0.64 -56.00
N ASP A 256 12.76 -0.62 -55.97
CA ASP A 256 13.16 -1.35 -57.18
C ASP A 256 12.03 -1.44 -58.23
N ALA A 257 10.78 -1.61 -57.79
CA ALA A 257 9.62 -1.65 -58.69
C ALA A 257 9.18 -0.25 -59.21
N LYS A 258 9.58 0.84 -58.56
CA LYS A 258 9.35 2.22 -59.02
C LYS A 258 10.47 2.70 -59.93
N ASP A 259 11.70 2.29 -59.65
CA ASP A 259 12.90 2.64 -60.41
C ASP A 259 12.91 1.92 -61.78
N ALA A 260 12.47 0.65 -61.84
CA ALA A 260 12.27 -0.07 -63.11
C ALA A 260 11.25 0.56 -64.07
N LYS A 261 10.35 1.43 -63.57
CA LYS A 261 9.36 2.15 -64.40
C LYS A 261 9.81 3.57 -64.79
N GLN A 262 10.84 4.11 -64.16
CA GLN A 262 11.39 5.44 -64.45
C GLN A 262 12.71 5.39 -65.26
N GLU A 263 13.45 4.28 -65.24
CA GLU A 263 14.71 4.12 -65.99
C GLU A 263 14.55 3.95 -67.51
N ALA A 264 13.35 3.66 -68.02
CA ALA A 264 13.13 3.55 -69.47
C ALA A 264 13.23 4.89 -70.24
N LYS A 265 13.46 6.03 -69.58
CA LYS A 265 13.52 7.36 -70.22
C LYS A 265 14.64 8.30 -69.81
N LYS A 266 15.60 7.88 -68.99
CA LYS A 266 16.82 8.66 -68.75
C LYS A 266 17.98 7.69 -68.60
N THR A 267 18.99 7.80 -69.45
CA THR A 267 20.30 7.17 -69.23
C THR A 267 20.76 7.53 -67.83
N PRO A 268 20.91 6.58 -66.89
CA PRO A 268 21.61 6.86 -65.66
C PRO A 268 23.08 7.02 -66.05
N THR A 269 23.66 8.18 -65.79
CA THR A 269 25.10 8.25 -65.59
C THR A 269 25.39 7.38 -64.38
N VAL A 270 25.69 6.11 -64.63
CA VAL A 270 26.13 5.15 -63.63
C VAL A 270 27.47 5.67 -63.15
N ILE A 271 27.47 6.38 -62.02
CA ILE A 271 28.70 6.80 -61.38
C ILE A 271 29.41 5.51 -60.94
N SER A 272 30.59 5.26 -61.52
CA SER A 272 31.35 4.02 -61.28
C SER A 272 31.77 3.96 -59.82
N GLY A 273 31.88 2.76 -59.24
CA GLY A 273 32.41 2.58 -57.89
C GLY A 273 33.81 3.18 -57.70
N GLU A 274 34.54 3.33 -58.79
CA GLU A 274 35.84 4.01 -58.89
C GLU A 274 35.71 5.52 -58.61
N GLU A 275 34.66 6.16 -59.12
CA GLU A 275 34.40 7.59 -58.90
C GLU A 275 34.00 7.83 -57.44
N PHE A 276 33.21 6.92 -56.84
CA PHE A 276 32.93 6.97 -55.41
C PHE A 276 34.18 6.71 -54.55
N ALA A 277 35.04 5.78 -54.95
CA ALA A 277 36.31 5.54 -54.26
C ALA A 277 37.25 6.75 -54.37
N ALA A 278 37.28 7.41 -55.54
CA ALA A 278 38.05 8.64 -55.75
C ALA A 278 37.51 9.81 -54.92
N ILE A 279 36.18 9.98 -54.85
CA ILE A 279 35.54 10.99 -54.00
C ILE A 279 35.82 10.70 -52.52
N ALA A 280 35.70 9.44 -52.09
CA ALA A 280 36.00 9.05 -50.71
C ALA A 280 37.48 9.27 -50.35
N ALA A 281 38.40 8.94 -51.26
CA ALA A 281 39.82 9.20 -51.09
C ALA A 281 40.13 10.70 -51.03
N ALA A 282 39.49 11.52 -51.87
CA ALA A 282 39.65 12.98 -51.86
C ALA A 282 39.15 13.59 -50.55
N ILE A 283 37.99 13.13 -50.03
CA ILE A 283 37.47 13.58 -48.72
C ILE A 283 38.40 13.14 -47.58
N TYR A 284 38.90 11.91 -47.62
CA TYR A 284 39.85 11.40 -46.61
C TYR A 284 41.12 12.26 -46.57
N MET A 285 41.75 12.53 -47.72
CA MET A 285 42.96 13.36 -47.81
C MET A 285 42.71 14.81 -47.39
N TYR A 286 41.56 15.38 -47.73
CA TYR A 286 41.19 16.73 -47.30
C TYR A 286 41.02 16.81 -45.77
N ASN A 287 40.36 15.82 -45.17
CA ASN A 287 40.20 15.78 -43.71
C ASN A 287 41.52 15.52 -42.99
N ASP A 288 42.38 14.65 -43.52
CA ASP A 288 43.73 14.40 -43.00
C ASP A 288 44.57 15.68 -42.96
N GLN A 289 44.46 16.54 -43.99
CA GLN A 289 45.10 17.86 -44.01
C GLN A 289 44.48 18.89 -43.05
N LEU A 290 43.22 18.71 -42.64
CA LEU A 290 42.53 19.59 -41.70
C LEU A 290 42.76 19.22 -40.24
N HIS A 291 43.28 18.03 -39.96
CA HIS A 291 43.78 17.72 -38.63
C HIS A 291 45.06 18.54 -38.41
N ASP A 292 44.99 19.53 -37.51
CA ASP A 292 46.19 20.18 -36.98
C ASP A 292 47.07 19.07 -36.37
N ASP A 293 48.29 18.89 -36.87
CA ASP A 293 49.28 18.01 -36.24
C ASP A 293 49.59 18.59 -34.85
N GLU A 294 48.83 18.16 -33.85
CA GLU A 294 48.99 18.61 -32.48
C GLU A 294 50.38 18.18 -31.98
N ASN A 295 51.32 19.13 -31.90
CA ASN A 295 52.57 18.92 -31.19
C ASN A 295 52.25 18.54 -29.74
N ALA A 296 52.57 17.31 -29.35
CA ALA A 296 52.22 16.71 -28.05
C ALA A 296 53.02 17.30 -26.85
N ILE A 297 53.14 18.63 -26.76
CA ILE A 297 53.70 19.33 -25.61
C ILE A 297 52.59 20.22 -25.01
N LEU A 298 51.80 19.62 -24.11
CA LEU A 298 50.81 20.31 -23.28
C LEU A 298 51.53 21.14 -22.20
N THR A 299 51.73 22.44 -22.42
CA THR A 299 52.19 23.35 -21.35
C THR A 299 51.00 23.84 -20.54
N ILE A 300 50.65 23.10 -19.49
CA ILE A 300 49.54 23.45 -18.59
C ILE A 300 50.05 24.43 -17.53
N ASN A 301 49.60 25.70 -17.60
CA ASN A 301 49.78 26.65 -16.51
C ASN A 301 48.92 26.24 -15.31
N LYS A 302 49.55 25.77 -14.22
CA LYS A 302 48.87 25.33 -13.01
C LYS A 302 48.24 26.52 -12.29
N VAL A 303 46.99 26.85 -12.59
CA VAL A 303 46.19 27.77 -11.78
C VAL A 303 45.75 27.00 -10.53
N SER A 304 46.45 27.20 -9.41
CA SER A 304 46.14 26.51 -8.14
C SER A 304 44.81 27.02 -7.56
N LYS A 305 43.70 26.41 -7.94
CA LYS A 305 42.49 26.42 -7.11
C LYS A 305 42.47 25.10 -6.32
N THR A 306 42.84 25.18 -5.04
CA THR A 306 42.99 24.04 -4.11
C THR A 306 41.66 23.36 -3.72
N TYR A 307 40.56 23.69 -4.39
CA TYR A 307 39.25 23.12 -4.11
C TYR A 307 38.59 22.61 -5.39
N SER A 308 38.02 21.41 -5.30
CA SER A 308 37.17 20.84 -6.35
C SER A 308 35.77 21.44 -6.26
N PRO A 309 35.17 21.88 -7.39
CA PRO A 309 33.82 22.44 -7.41
C PRO A 309 32.75 21.44 -6.99
N TRP A 310 33.03 20.13 -6.98
CA TRP A 310 32.09 19.10 -6.55
C TRP A 310 32.06 18.89 -5.02
N SER A 311 33.08 19.36 -4.28
CA SER A 311 33.23 19.11 -2.83
C SER A 311 33.54 20.39 -2.04
N SER A 312 32.82 21.47 -2.31
CA SER A 312 32.86 22.67 -1.47
C SER A 312 31.98 22.47 -0.23
N LYS A 313 32.58 22.09 0.91
CA LYS A 313 31.90 21.97 2.23
C LYS A 313 31.31 23.29 2.74
N LEU A 314 31.65 24.42 2.11
CA LEU A 314 31.16 25.76 2.45
C LEU A 314 29.66 25.94 2.17
N HIS A 315 29.08 25.18 1.24
CA HIS A 315 27.66 25.35 0.88
C HIS A 315 26.67 24.70 1.87
N ASN A 316 27.16 23.88 2.83
CA ASN A 316 26.31 23.16 3.79
C ASN A 316 26.40 23.68 5.23
N MET A 317 26.96 24.86 5.46
CA MET A 317 26.99 25.47 6.80
C MET A 317 25.78 26.38 6.99
N ASN A 318 24.81 25.92 7.79
CA ASN A 318 23.72 26.78 8.28
C ASN A 318 24.27 27.76 9.32
N VAL A 319 24.06 29.06 9.09
CA VAL A 319 24.41 30.12 10.03
C VAL A 319 23.46 30.04 11.23
N TYR A 320 24.00 29.69 12.40
CA TYR A 320 23.25 29.73 13.66
C TYR A 320 23.10 31.18 14.11
N ARG A 321 21.86 31.68 14.22
CA ARG A 321 21.58 33.02 14.73
C ARG A 321 21.36 32.92 16.25
N ARG A 322 22.19 33.63 17.02
CA ARG A 322 22.01 33.81 18.48
C ARG A 322 20.87 34.78 18.75
#